data_AF-A0A971RM68-F1
#
_entry.id   AF-A0A971RM68-F1
#
_cell.length_a   1.000
_cell.length_b   1.000
_cell.length_c   1.000
_cell.angle_alpha   90.00
_cell.angle_beta   90.00
_cell.angle_gamma   90.00
#
_symmetry.space_group_name_H-M   'P 1'
#
loop_
_entity.id
_entity.type
_entity.pdbx_description
1 polymer ?
#
loop_
_entity_poly.entity_id
_entity_poly.type
_entity_poly.pdbx_seq_one_letter_code
_entity_poly.pdbx_strand_id
1 'polypeptide(L)'
;MGEIKRRRGRARTGEEGFTLLEIVAVLILVAALLALVGPPIMKRLDDGRVKTAQAQLAMLKSALDFYRLDIGTYPSTEEGLRALVRKPEGASPRWQGPYLDGALPVDPWGNHYVYRYPGERNPESFDLYSLGADGQEGGTGINADISLPGIEEEGVYEGLMDY
;
A
#
# COMPACT_ATOMS: atom_id res chain seq x y z
N MET A 1 -54.33 83.29 3.47
CA MET A 1 -54.48 82.19 2.49
C MET A 1 -53.23 82.20 1.62
N GLY A 2 -52.16 81.45 1.89
CA GLY A 2 -51.97 79.99 1.76
C GLY A 2 -50.97 79.75 0.60
N GLU A 3 -49.95 78.91 0.59
CA GLU A 3 -49.33 77.96 1.51
C GLU A 3 -47.86 77.78 1.08
N ILE A 4 -46.95 77.55 2.03
CA ILE A 4 -45.56 77.14 1.77
C ILE A 4 -45.55 75.62 1.56
N LYS A 5 -45.26 75.13 0.34
CA LYS A 5 -45.04 73.70 0.10
C LYS A 5 -43.56 73.34 0.07
N ARG A 6 -43.00 73.01 1.25
CA ARG A 6 -41.76 72.22 1.35
C ARG A 6 -42.06 70.79 0.88
N ARG A 7 -41.35 70.30 -0.14
CA ARG A 7 -41.33 68.85 -0.45
C ARG A 7 -40.07 68.23 0.18
N ARG A 8 -40.32 67.35 1.16
CA ARG A 8 -39.34 66.51 1.85
C ARG A 8 -38.68 65.52 0.88
N GLY A 9 -37.38 65.30 1.04
CA GLY A 9 -36.65 64.20 0.43
C GLY A 9 -37.09 62.84 0.98
N ARG A 10 -36.93 61.80 0.16
CA ARG A 10 -36.96 60.41 0.61
C ARG A 10 -35.93 59.63 -0.20
N ALA A 11 -34.75 59.41 0.37
CA ALA A 11 -33.82 58.40 -0.11
C ALA A 11 -34.51 57.04 0.08
N ARG A 12 -34.80 56.36 -1.02
CA ARG A 12 -35.27 54.97 -0.99
C ARG A 12 -34.02 54.10 -0.95
N THR A 13 -33.66 53.60 0.23
CA THR A 13 -32.83 52.40 0.33
C THR A 13 -33.70 51.25 -0.14
N GLY A 14 -33.49 50.82 -1.39
CA GLY A 14 -34.15 49.64 -1.93
C GLY A 14 -33.58 48.42 -1.23
N GLU A 15 -34.42 47.69 -0.53
CA GLU A 15 -34.13 46.31 -0.15
C GLU A 15 -34.22 45.48 -1.43
N GLU A 16 -33.08 45.17 -2.02
CA GLU A 16 -32.99 44.29 -3.19
C GLU A 16 -33.27 42.86 -2.73
N GLY A 17 -34.47 42.37 -3.03
CA GLY A 17 -34.84 40.99 -2.81
C GLY A 17 -34.07 40.05 -3.74
N PHE A 18 -33.66 38.90 -3.22
CA PHE A 18 -32.96 37.86 -3.98
C PHE A 18 -33.69 37.52 -5.28
N THR A 19 -32.93 37.50 -6.39
CA THR A 19 -33.48 37.12 -7.69
C THR A 19 -33.41 35.62 -7.91
N LEU A 20 -34.34 35.06 -8.69
CA LEU A 20 -34.31 33.65 -9.07
C LEU A 20 -33.02 33.29 -9.84
N LEU A 21 -32.50 34.24 -10.62
CA LEU A 21 -31.26 34.06 -11.39
C LEU A 21 -30.06 33.79 -10.49
N GLU A 22 -30.02 34.43 -9.33
CA GLU A 22 -28.92 34.32 -8.37
C GLU A 22 -28.86 32.94 -7.73
N ILE A 23 -30.02 32.36 -7.37
CA ILE A 23 -30.11 30.98 -6.89
C ILE A 23 -29.74 29.98 -8.00
N VAL A 24 -30.16 30.23 -9.25
CA VAL A 24 -29.81 29.37 -10.39
C VAL A 24 -28.29 29.38 -10.64
N ALA A 25 -27.65 30.55 -10.60
CA ALA A 25 -26.20 30.68 -10.75
C ALA A 25 -25.43 29.94 -9.64
N VAL A 26 -25.89 30.02 -8.38
CA VAL A 26 -25.30 29.29 -7.25
C VAL A 26 -25.44 27.78 -7.42
N LEU A 27 -26.59 27.28 -7.86
CA LEU A 27 -26.80 25.85 -8.09
C LEU A 27 -25.92 25.30 -9.22
N ILE A 28 -25.73 26.07 -10.29
CA ILE A 28 -24.81 25.70 -11.38
C ILE A 28 -23.36 25.64 -10.86
N LEU A 29 -22.95 26.60 -10.04
CA LEU A 29 -21.62 26.59 -9.41
C LEU A 29 -21.43 25.40 -8.48
N VAL A 30 -22.41 25.08 -7.63
CA VAL A 30 -22.36 23.90 -6.74
C VAL A 30 -22.29 22.61 -7.56
N ALA A 31 -23.09 22.47 -8.63
CA ALA A 31 -23.04 21.32 -9.51
C ALA A 31 -21.68 21.18 -10.21
N ALA A 32 -21.09 22.29 -10.67
CA ALA A 32 -19.76 22.31 -11.27
C ALA A 32 -18.66 21.93 -10.27
N LEU A 33 -18.76 22.38 -9.02
CA LEU A 33 -17.82 22.02 -7.95
C LEU A 33 -17.94 20.53 -7.60
N LEU A 34 -19.15 19.97 -7.49
CA LEU A 34 -19.36 18.54 -7.23
C LEU A 34 -18.75 17.64 -8.34
N ALA A 35 -18.78 18.08 -9.59
CA ALA A 35 -18.17 17.36 -10.71
C ALA A 35 -16.62 17.30 -10.62
N LEU A 36 -16.00 18.19 -9.86
CA LEU A 36 -14.54 18.27 -9.69
C LEU A 36 -14.03 17.52 -8.44
N VAL A 37 -14.89 17.22 -7.47
CA VAL A 37 -14.54 16.72 -6.12
C VAL A 37 -14.29 15.19 -6.03
N GLY A 38 -14.00 14.53 -7.14
CA GLY A 38 -12.62 14.04 -7.21
C GLY A 38 -12.32 12.59 -7.60
N PRO A 39 -11.01 12.32 -7.79
CA PRO A 39 -10.49 11.00 -8.13
C PRO A 39 -10.70 9.99 -6.99
N PRO A 40 -10.84 8.69 -7.29
CA PRO A 40 -11.09 7.67 -6.28
C PRO A 40 -9.90 7.56 -5.33
N ILE A 41 -10.04 8.14 -4.13
CA ILE A 41 -9.06 8.07 -3.02
C ILE A 41 -8.66 6.61 -2.75
N MET A 42 -9.60 5.68 -2.93
CA MET A 42 -9.39 4.25 -2.75
C MET A 42 -8.23 3.70 -3.59
N LYS A 43 -8.12 4.08 -4.87
CA LYS A 43 -7.04 3.58 -5.75
C LYS A 43 -5.65 3.99 -5.26
N ARG A 44 -5.52 5.19 -4.68
CA ARG A 44 -4.23 5.67 -4.14
C ARG A 44 -3.84 4.95 -2.85
N LEU A 45 -4.83 4.58 -2.04
CA LEU A 45 -4.60 3.77 -0.84
C LEU A 45 -4.18 2.35 -1.21
N ASP A 46 -4.82 1.77 -2.22
CA ASP A 46 -4.51 0.44 -2.74
C ASP A 46 -3.08 0.38 -3.30
N ASP A 47 -2.67 1.35 -4.13
CA ASP A 47 -1.28 1.44 -4.62
C ASP A 47 -0.27 1.60 -3.48
N GLY A 48 -0.63 2.35 -2.44
CA GLY A 48 0.19 2.56 -1.25
C GLY A 48 0.40 1.27 -0.46
N ARG A 49 -0.65 0.44 -0.34
CA ARG A 49 -0.56 -0.89 0.28
C ARG A 49 0.39 -1.78 -0.49
N VAL A 50 0.21 -1.94 -1.80
CA VAL A 50 1.10 -2.79 -2.62
C VAL A 50 2.57 -2.38 -2.47
N LYS A 51 2.87 -1.08 -2.52
CA LYS A 51 4.24 -0.58 -2.31
C LYS A 51 4.78 -0.86 -0.91
N THR A 52 3.94 -0.75 0.11
CA THR A 52 4.32 -1.09 1.48
C THR A 52 4.64 -2.58 1.60
N ALA A 53 3.82 -3.44 1.00
CA ALA A 53 4.06 -4.87 0.98
C ALA A 53 5.40 -5.21 0.30
N GLN A 54 5.69 -4.59 -0.85
CA GLN A 54 6.95 -4.76 -1.57
C GLN A 54 8.16 -4.29 -0.74
N ALA A 55 8.06 -3.15 -0.05
CA ALA A 55 9.14 -2.65 0.81
C ALA A 55 9.41 -3.61 1.99
N GLN A 56 8.34 -4.13 2.62
CA GLN A 56 8.45 -5.12 3.69
C GLN A 56 9.05 -6.44 3.17
N LEU A 57 8.65 -6.92 1.98
CA LEU A 57 9.25 -8.10 1.35
C LEU A 57 10.75 -7.90 1.10
N ALA A 58 11.17 -6.73 0.60
CA ALA A 58 12.57 -6.41 0.38
C ALA A 58 13.38 -6.45 1.68
N MET A 59 12.83 -5.88 2.76
CA MET A 59 13.43 -5.94 4.09
C MET A 59 13.56 -7.38 4.60
N LEU A 60 12.50 -8.19 4.48
CA LEU A 60 12.50 -9.60 4.89
C LEU A 60 13.53 -10.41 4.08
N LYS A 61 13.61 -10.18 2.76
CA LYS A 61 14.63 -10.80 1.89
C LYS A 61 16.04 -10.45 2.37
N SER A 62 16.34 -9.18 2.64
CA SER A 62 17.66 -8.79 3.14
C SER A 62 18.00 -9.46 4.47
N ALA A 63 17.03 -9.58 5.39
CA ALA A 63 17.22 -10.28 6.65
C ALA A 63 17.49 -11.78 6.45
N LEU A 64 16.81 -12.43 5.51
CA LEU A 64 17.06 -13.82 5.12
C LEU A 64 18.46 -13.99 4.51
N ASP A 65 18.89 -13.05 3.67
CA ASP A 65 20.22 -13.05 3.07
C ASP A 65 21.30 -12.94 4.18
N PHE A 66 21.13 -12.05 5.15
CA PHE A 66 22.03 -11.96 6.32
C PHE A 66 22.04 -13.24 7.16
N TYR A 67 20.87 -13.83 7.41
CA TYR A 67 20.78 -15.12 8.10
C TYR A 67 21.60 -16.20 7.38
N ARG A 68 21.48 -16.27 6.04
CA ARG A 68 22.24 -17.22 5.22
C ARG A 68 23.73 -16.96 5.26
N LEU A 69 24.18 -15.71 5.32
CA LEU A 69 25.60 -15.39 5.43
C LEU A 69 26.23 -15.94 6.72
N ASP A 70 25.50 -15.89 7.83
CA ASP A 70 25.97 -16.38 9.12
C ASP A 70 25.85 -17.90 9.28
N ILE A 71 24.70 -18.45 8.89
CA ILE A 71 24.35 -19.86 9.12
C ILE A 71 24.78 -20.76 7.97
N GLY A 72 24.92 -20.20 6.76
CA GLY A 72 25.23 -20.90 5.52
C GLY A 72 24.00 -21.37 4.73
N THR A 73 22.81 -21.34 5.33
CA THR A 73 21.54 -21.74 4.71
C THR A 73 20.41 -20.83 5.20
N TYR A 74 19.30 -20.77 4.47
CA TYR A 74 18.10 -20.06 4.91
C TYR A 74 17.37 -20.85 6.02
N PRO A 75 16.52 -20.21 6.84
CA PRO A 75 15.69 -20.90 7.81
C PRO A 75 14.82 -21.97 7.13
N SER A 76 14.63 -23.11 7.78
CA SER A 76 13.66 -24.10 7.29
C SER A 76 12.23 -23.55 7.33
N THR A 77 11.30 -24.18 6.61
CA THR A 77 9.88 -23.81 6.64
C THR A 77 9.28 -23.92 8.06
N GLU A 78 9.79 -24.82 8.90
CA GLU A 78 9.34 -25.00 10.30
C GLU A 78 9.83 -23.88 11.21
N GLU A 79 11.09 -23.46 11.07
CA GLU A 79 11.63 -22.29 11.78
C GLU A 79 10.97 -20.99 11.29
N GLY A 80 10.79 -20.89 9.97
CA GLY A 80 10.16 -19.80 9.26
C GLY A 80 10.83 -18.44 9.49
N LEU A 81 10.08 -17.36 9.20
CA LEU A 81 10.55 -15.98 9.43
C LEU A 81 10.83 -15.68 10.91
N ARG A 82 10.32 -16.49 11.85
CA ARG A 82 10.60 -16.32 13.29
C ARG A 82 12.09 -16.47 13.62
N ALA A 83 12.84 -17.22 12.80
CA ALA A 83 14.30 -17.34 12.90
C ALA A 83 15.05 -16.00 12.72
N LEU A 84 14.40 -15.01 12.09
CA LEU A 84 14.97 -13.68 11.85
C LEU A 84 14.95 -12.82 13.12
N VAL A 85 13.99 -13.02 14.01
CA VAL A 85 13.81 -12.21 15.22
C VAL A 85 14.26 -12.95 16.48
N ARG A 86 14.24 -14.28 16.47
CA ARG A 86 14.62 -15.11 17.62
C ARG A 86 15.46 -16.28 17.15
N LYS A 87 16.54 -16.55 17.89
CA LYS A 87 17.41 -17.71 17.66
C LYS A 87 16.59 -19.01 17.69
N PRO A 88 16.59 -19.81 16.61
CA PRO A 88 15.96 -21.13 16.61
C PRO A 88 16.60 -22.09 17.61
N GLU A 89 15.83 -23.07 18.07
CA GLU A 89 16.37 -24.16 18.90
C GLU A 89 17.31 -25.02 18.05
N GLY A 90 18.51 -25.31 18.56
CA GLY A 90 19.52 -26.03 17.80
C GLY A 90 20.24 -25.20 16.72
N ALA A 91 19.96 -23.90 16.61
CA ALA A 91 20.63 -23.04 15.65
C ALA A 91 22.16 -23.02 15.85
N SER A 92 22.88 -22.93 14.72
CA SER A 92 24.33 -22.87 14.67
C SER A 92 24.91 -21.86 15.69
N PRO A 93 26.06 -22.14 16.30
CA PRO A 93 26.79 -21.18 17.11
C PRO A 93 27.12 -19.87 16.38
N ARG A 94 27.08 -19.89 15.03
CA ARG A 94 27.32 -18.72 14.17
C ARG A 94 26.13 -17.76 14.06
N TRP A 95 24.97 -18.06 14.64
CA TRP A 95 23.82 -17.14 14.60
C TRP A 95 24.17 -15.82 15.31
N GLN A 96 24.13 -14.70 14.58
CA GLN A 96 24.46 -13.36 15.11
C GLN A 96 23.25 -12.41 15.12
N GLY A 97 22.04 -12.94 14.95
CA GLY A 97 20.82 -12.15 14.94
C GLY A 97 20.52 -11.45 16.28
N PRO A 98 19.37 -10.74 16.37
CA PRO A 98 18.29 -10.72 15.38
C PRO A 98 18.66 -10.00 14.08
N TYR A 99 18.12 -10.48 12.97
CA TYR A 99 18.31 -9.94 11.62
C TYR A 99 17.20 -8.96 11.21
N LEU A 100 16.20 -8.77 12.07
CA LEU A 100 15.15 -7.77 11.95
C LEU A 100 15.02 -7.00 13.25
N ASP A 101 14.81 -5.69 13.11
CA ASP A 101 14.52 -4.83 14.25
C ASP A 101 13.07 -5.00 14.68
N GLY A 102 12.86 -5.50 15.89
CA GLY A 102 11.54 -5.62 16.50
C GLY A 102 10.76 -6.87 16.10
N ALA A 103 9.45 -6.71 15.94
CA ALA A 103 8.53 -7.82 15.64
C ALA A 103 8.47 -8.10 14.14
N LEU A 104 8.06 -9.31 13.78
CA LEU A 104 7.78 -9.64 12.38
C LEU A 104 6.65 -8.76 11.85
N PRO A 105 6.85 -8.09 10.70
CA PRO A 105 5.79 -7.32 10.07
C PRO A 105 4.68 -8.25 9.58
N VAL A 106 3.45 -7.75 9.64
CA VAL A 106 2.33 -8.24 8.84
C VAL A 106 2.23 -7.40 7.57
N ASP A 107 1.64 -7.98 6.54
CA ASP A 107 1.39 -7.26 5.31
C ASP A 107 0.33 -6.14 5.52
N PRO A 108 0.12 -5.25 4.54
CA PRO A 108 -0.80 -4.11 4.65
C PRO A 108 -2.29 -4.47 4.80
N TRP A 109 -2.64 -5.74 4.60
CA TRP A 109 -3.99 -6.27 4.79
C TRP A 109 -4.12 -7.06 6.10
N GLY A 110 -3.03 -7.19 6.86
CA GLY A 110 -3.00 -7.85 8.16
C GLY A 110 -2.68 -9.34 8.09
N ASN A 111 -2.30 -9.87 6.93
CA ASN A 111 -1.91 -11.25 6.77
C ASN A 111 -0.42 -11.44 7.10
N HIS A 112 -0.05 -12.65 7.52
CA HIS A 112 1.36 -13.00 7.62
C HIS A 112 1.95 -13.26 6.23
N TYR A 113 3.19 -12.85 6.03
CA TYR A 113 3.94 -13.21 4.84
C TYR A 113 4.12 -14.72 4.75
N VAL A 114 3.97 -15.26 3.54
CA VAL A 114 4.24 -16.65 3.25
C VAL A 114 5.73 -16.80 3.00
N TYR A 115 6.34 -17.76 3.70
CA TYR A 115 7.74 -18.12 3.54
C TYR A 115 7.88 -19.63 3.42
N ARG A 116 8.70 -20.10 2.48
CA ARG A 116 9.01 -21.52 2.32
C ARG A 116 10.43 -21.72 1.84
N TYR A 117 11.14 -22.65 2.47
CA TYR A 117 12.47 -23.09 2.04
C TYR A 117 12.63 -24.61 2.22
N PRO A 118 13.05 -25.35 1.18
CA PRO A 118 13.20 -24.91 -0.22
C PRO A 118 11.89 -24.37 -0.82
N GLY A 119 11.99 -23.40 -1.74
CA GLY A 119 10.81 -22.81 -2.39
C GLY A 119 10.07 -23.82 -3.26
N GLU A 120 8.75 -23.70 -3.32
CA GLU A 120 7.89 -24.41 -4.30
C GLU A 120 7.81 -23.62 -5.60
N ARG A 121 7.67 -22.29 -5.53
CA ARG A 121 7.70 -21.40 -6.69
C ARG A 121 9.14 -21.15 -7.17
N ASN A 122 10.10 -21.17 -6.24
CA ASN A 122 11.51 -20.90 -6.50
C ASN A 122 12.39 -22.04 -5.95
N PRO A 123 12.55 -23.16 -6.68
CA PRO A 123 13.23 -24.35 -6.18
C PRO A 123 14.71 -24.13 -5.80
N GLU A 124 15.38 -23.18 -6.44
CA GLU A 124 16.80 -22.85 -6.19
C GLU A 124 17.00 -21.95 -4.96
N SER A 125 15.92 -21.38 -4.43
CA SER A 125 15.96 -20.45 -3.32
C SER A 125 14.77 -20.68 -2.38
N PHE A 126 14.08 -19.61 -1.97
CA PHE A 126 12.96 -19.63 -1.07
C PHE A 126 11.77 -18.88 -1.69
N ASP A 127 10.57 -19.23 -1.27
CA ASP A 127 9.39 -18.44 -1.57
C ASP A 127 9.19 -17.39 -0.50
N LEU A 128 8.89 -16.16 -0.92
CA LEU A 128 8.52 -15.07 -0.03
C LEU A 128 7.53 -14.12 -0.72
N TYR A 129 6.29 -14.10 -0.24
CA TYR A 129 5.22 -13.31 -0.85
C TYR A 129 4.10 -12.99 0.14
N SER A 130 3.26 -12.00 -0.20
CA SER A 130 1.98 -11.70 0.44
C SER A 130 0.83 -12.25 -0.41
N LEU A 131 -0.22 -12.74 0.24
CA LEU A 131 -1.45 -13.26 -0.40
C LEU A 131 -2.43 -12.14 -0.80
N GLY A 132 -1.97 -10.88 -0.79
CA GLY A 132 -2.81 -9.74 -1.12
C GLY A 132 -4.00 -9.55 -0.17
N ALA A 133 -5.02 -8.84 -0.66
CA ALA A 133 -6.16 -8.42 0.12
C ALA A 133 -7.16 -9.53 0.49
N ASP A 134 -7.21 -10.61 -0.30
CA ASP A 134 -8.15 -11.71 -0.07
C ASP A 134 -7.54 -12.87 0.75
N GLY A 135 -6.23 -12.82 1.01
CA GLY A 135 -5.52 -13.81 1.83
C GLY A 135 -5.50 -15.20 1.19
N GLN A 136 -5.64 -15.29 -0.13
CA GLN A 136 -5.68 -16.54 -0.88
C GLN A 136 -4.63 -16.54 -1.99
N GLU A 137 -4.18 -17.73 -2.39
CA GLU A 137 -3.22 -17.84 -3.49
C GLU A 137 -3.84 -17.41 -4.82
N GLY A 138 -3.07 -16.70 -5.63
CA GLY A 138 -3.48 -16.24 -6.95
C GLY A 138 -4.13 -14.87 -6.91
N GLY A 139 -5.37 -14.75 -7.37
CA GLY A 139 -6.10 -13.47 -7.39
C GLY A 139 -5.70 -12.49 -8.50
N THR A 140 -6.31 -11.31 -8.51
CA THR A 140 -6.02 -10.22 -9.47
C THR A 140 -6.11 -8.85 -8.80
N GLY A 141 -5.39 -7.86 -9.33
CA GLY A 141 -5.38 -6.51 -8.76
C GLY A 141 -4.81 -6.51 -7.33
N ILE A 142 -5.54 -5.95 -6.37
CA ILE A 142 -5.12 -5.92 -4.96
C ILE A 142 -5.19 -7.28 -4.26
N ASN A 143 -5.89 -8.24 -4.86
CA ASN A 143 -5.98 -9.62 -4.40
C ASN A 143 -4.87 -10.49 -5.00
N ALA A 144 -4.07 -9.95 -5.93
CA ALA A 144 -2.98 -10.73 -6.50
C ALA A 144 -1.92 -11.01 -5.43
N ASP A 145 -1.31 -12.20 -5.49
CA ASP A 145 -0.08 -12.47 -4.76
C ASP A 145 1.00 -11.44 -5.11
N ILE A 146 1.71 -10.94 -4.09
CA ILE A 146 2.75 -9.92 -4.25
C ILE A 146 4.09 -10.52 -3.83
N SER A 147 5.00 -10.66 -4.78
CA SER A 147 6.41 -11.06 -4.61
C SER A 147 7.36 -9.93 -5.04
N LEU A 148 8.66 -10.07 -4.79
CA LEU A 148 9.66 -9.14 -5.32
C LEU A 148 9.98 -9.51 -6.78
N PRO A 149 10.02 -8.53 -7.70
CA PRO A 149 10.46 -8.77 -9.07
C PRO A 149 11.91 -9.26 -9.06
N GLY A 150 12.14 -10.46 -9.61
CA GLY A 150 13.45 -11.10 -9.69
C GLY A 150 13.65 -12.31 -8.77
N ILE A 151 12.74 -12.62 -7.83
CA ILE A 151 12.78 -13.93 -7.15
C ILE A 151 12.41 -15.06 -8.13
N GLU A 152 11.51 -14.76 -9.08
CA GLU A 152 10.96 -15.73 -10.05
C GLU A 152 11.79 -15.87 -11.35
N GLU A 153 12.76 -14.98 -11.62
CA GLU A 153 13.47 -14.93 -12.92
C GLU A 153 14.85 -15.62 -12.95
N GLU A 154 15.39 -16.09 -11.81
CA GLU A 154 16.72 -16.73 -11.78
C GLU A 154 16.77 -18.10 -12.48
N GLY A 155 15.63 -18.79 -12.67
CA GLY A 155 15.57 -20.11 -13.31
C GLY A 155 15.60 -20.15 -14.84
N VAL A 156 15.75 -19.02 -15.54
CA VAL A 156 15.67 -18.97 -17.02
C VAL A 156 17.05 -18.95 -17.69
N TYR A 157 18.13 -18.69 -16.94
CA TYR A 157 19.47 -18.50 -17.54
C TYR A 157 20.39 -19.74 -17.55
N GLU A 158 20.03 -20.86 -16.91
CA GLU A 158 20.82 -22.11 -17.02
C GLU A 158 20.62 -22.85 -18.36
N GLY A 159 19.60 -22.50 -19.15
CA GLY A 159 19.30 -23.18 -20.43
C GLY A 159 19.98 -22.61 -21.68
N LEU A 160 20.80 -21.55 -21.58
CA LEU A 160 21.32 -20.81 -22.74
C LEU A 160 22.86 -20.73 -22.83
N MET A 161 23.61 -21.43 -21.99
CA MET A 161 25.08 -21.51 -22.09
C MET A 161 25.60 -22.84 -22.65
N ASP A 162 24.72 -23.68 -23.20
CA ASP A 162 25.12 -24.94 -23.84
C ASP A 162 25.03 -24.80 -25.38
N TYR A 163 25.92 -23.98 -25.95
CA TYR A 163 26.26 -23.95 -27.39
C TYR A 163 27.68 -23.42 -27.63
#